data_AF-A0A916FAF4-F1
#
_entry.id   AF-A0A916FAF4-F1
#
_cell.length_a   1.000
_cell.length_b   1.000
_cell.length_c   1.000
_cell.angle_alpha   90.00
_cell.angle_beta   90.00
_cell.angle_gamma   90.00
#
_symmetry.space_group_name_H-M   'P 1'
#
loop_
_entity.id
_entity.type
_entity.pdbx_description
1 polymer ?
#
loop_
_entity_poly.entity_id
_entity_poly.type
_entity_poly.pdbx_seq_one_letter_code
_entity_poly.pdbx_strand_id
1 'polypeptide(L)' 'LDDLLVVTREFIHPEASRSALDRCLRRHGVANPRPCCPRRKAPRRR' A
#
# COMPACT_ATOMS: atom_id res chain seq x y z
N LEU A 1 1.41 -1.06 8.11
CA LEU A 1 2.71 -1.45 7.50
C LEU A 1 3.03 -2.89 7.87
N ASP A 2 2.76 -3.27 9.11
CA ASP A 2 2.98 -4.63 9.64
C ASP A 2 2.31 -5.72 8.80
N ASP A 3 1.04 -5.56 8.39
CA ASP A 3 0.36 -6.56 7.54
C ASP A 3 1.05 -6.75 6.18
N LEU A 4 1.45 -5.64 5.55
CA LEU A 4 2.17 -5.68 4.27
C LEU A 4 3.56 -6.32 4.43
N LEU A 5 4.21 -6.12 5.59
CA LEU A 5 5.49 -6.76 5.88
C LEU A 5 5.34 -8.29 6.02
N VAL A 6 4.26 -8.76 6.65
CA VAL A 6 3.95 -10.20 6.73
C VAL A 6 3.77 -10.78 5.33
N VAL A 7 2.92 -10.17 4.51
CA VAL A 7 2.70 -10.60 3.11
C VAL A 7 4.01 -10.57 2.30
N THR A 8 4.84 -9.54 2.48
CA THR A 8 6.12 -9.43 1.78
C THR A 8 7.07 -10.56 2.19
N ARG A 9 7.13 -10.93 3.48
CA ARG A 9 7.99 -12.01 3.95
C ARG A 9 7.52 -13.38 3.48
N GLU A 10 6.21 -13.56 3.40
CA GLU A 10 5.62 -14.83 3.01
C GLU A 10 5.73 -15.09 1.50
N PHE A 11 5.57 -14.05 0.67
CA PHE A 11 5.41 -14.23 -0.77
C PHE A 11 6.53 -13.65 -1.64
N ILE A 12 7.39 -12.77 -1.10
CA ILE A 12 8.36 -12.02 -1.91
C ILE A 12 9.79 -12.23 -1.41
N HIS A 13 10.05 -11.87 -0.15
CA HIS A 13 11.39 -11.88 0.43
C HIS A 13 11.33 -12.09 1.96
N PRO A 14 11.65 -13.29 2.47
CA PRO A 14 11.47 -13.65 3.88
C PRO A 14 12.31 -12.80 4.84
N GLU A 15 13.44 -12.28 4.38
CA GLU A 15 14.34 -11.43 5.18
C GLU A 15 14.01 -9.94 5.07
N ALA A 16 12.87 -9.57 4.46
CA ALA A 16 12.47 -8.17 4.35
C ALA A 16 12.38 -7.51 5.74
N SER A 17 12.93 -6.30 5.85
CA SER A 17 12.87 -5.49 7.07
C SER A 17 11.82 -4.39 6.96
N ARG A 18 11.23 -4.04 8.10
CA ARG A 18 10.22 -2.98 8.19
C ARG A 18 10.72 -1.64 7.64
N SER A 19 11.96 -1.28 7.96
CA SER A 19 12.58 -0.01 7.55
C SER A 19 12.98 0.02 6.08
N ALA A 20 13.36 -1.12 5.49
CA ALA A 20 13.57 -1.22 4.04
C ALA A 20 12.24 -1.07 3.29
N LEU A 21 11.18 -1.74 3.74
CA LEU A 21 9.84 -1.65 3.15
C LEU A 21 9.29 -0.22 3.24
N ASP A 22 9.39 0.43 4.40
CA ASP A 22 8.96 1.81 4.60
C ASP A 22 9.71 2.78 3.67
N ARG A 23 11.03 2.64 3.54
CA ARG A 23 11.82 3.46 2.60
C ARG A 23 11.40 3.23 1.16
N CYS A 24 11.16 1.98 0.77
CA CYS A 24 10.71 1.64 -0.58
C CYS A 24 9.36 2.31 -0.89
N LEU A 25 8.39 2.17 0.03
CA LEU A 25 7.06 2.77 -0.12
C LEU A 25 7.12 4.30 -0.16
N ARG A 26 7.93 4.93 0.67
CA ARG A 26 8.11 6.39 0.65
C ARG A 26 8.79 6.86 -0.64
N ARG A 27 9.82 6.15 -1.10
CA ARG A 27 10.54 6.45 -2.35
C ARG A 27 9.62 6.37 -3.57
N HIS A 28 8.72 5.39 -3.57
CA HIS A 28 7.78 5.18 -4.67
C HIS A 28 6.45 5.91 -4.47
N GLY A 29 6.31 6.75 -3.43
CA GLY A 29 5.09 7.53 -3.17
C GLY A 29 3.86 6.71 -2.77
N VAL A 30 4.05 5.42 -2.45
CA VAL A 30 2.99 4.45 -2.10
C VAL A 30 2.74 4.38 -0.59
N ALA A 31 3.55 5.08 0.22
CA ALA A 31 3.43 5.10 1.68
C ALA A 31 2.11 5.69 2.21
N ASN A 32 1.34 6.38 1.36
CA ASN A 32 -0.03 6.76 1.65
C ASN A 32 -0.94 6.03 0.65
N PRO A 33 -1.42 4.82 0.95
CA PRO A 33 -2.53 4.25 0.21
C PRO A 33 -3.72 5.15 0.47
N ARG A 34 -3.96 6.13 -0.43
CA ARG A 34 -5.24 6.84 -0.47
C ARG A 34 -6.31 5.76 -0.41
N PRO A 35 -7.38 5.92 0.38
CA PRO A 35 -8.43 4.92 0.41
C PRO A 35 -8.85 4.67 -1.03
N CYS A 36 -8.63 3.43 -1.49
CA CYS A 36 -9.18 2.91 -2.73
C CYS A 36 -10.70 2.74 -2.55
N CYS A 37 -11.36 3.78 -2.02
CA CYS A 37 -12.76 3.97 -2.23
C CYS A 37 -12.87 4.40 -3.70
N PRO A 38 -13.44 3.58 -4.59
CA PRO A 38 -13.92 4.12 -5.84
C PRO A 38 -14.86 5.25 -5.44
N ARG A 39 -14.48 6.49 -5.73
CA ARG A 39 -15.33 7.65 -5.49
C ARG A 39 -16.55 7.41 -6.37
N ARG A 40 -17.61 6.83 -5.80
CA ARG A 40 -18.85 6.47 -6.48
C ARG A 40 -19.28 7.74 -7.18
N LYS A 41 -19.09 7.81 -8.51
CA LYS A 41 -19.47 8.99 -9.27
C LYS A 41 -20.99 9.07 -9.11
N ALA A 42 -21.46 10.06 -8.36
CA ALA A 42 -22.89 10.27 -8.21
C ALA A 42 -23.49 10.43 -9.62
N PRO A 43 -24.62 9.79 -9.94
CA PRO A 43 -25.23 9.96 -11.25
C PRO A 43 -25.61 11.43 -11.40
N ARG A 44 -25.10 12.06 -12.46
CA ARG A 44 -25.54 13.39 -12.88
C ARG A 44 -27.02 13.27 -13.23
N ARG A 45 -27.90 13.71 -12.33
CA ARG A 45 -29.31 13.91 -12.67
C ARG A 45 -29.37 15.04 -13.72
N ARG A 46 -29.95 14.71 -14.88
CA ARG A 46 -30.40 15.68 -15.87
C ARG A 46 -31.60 16.43 -15.33
#